data_AF-A0A349SQ39-F1
#
_entry.id   AF-A0A349SQ39-F1
#
_cell.length_a   1.000
_cell.length_b   1.000
_cell.length_c   1.000
_cell.angle_alpha   90.00
_cell.angle_beta   90.00
_cell.angle_gamma   90.00
#
_symmetry.space_group_name_H-M   'P 1'
#
loop_
_entity.id
_entity.type
_entity.pdbx_description
1 polymer ?
#
loop_
_entity_poly.entity_id
_entity_poly.type
_entity_poly.pdbx_seq_one_letter_code
_entity_poly.pdbx_strand_id
1 'polypeptide(L)'
;AAFGDNAHQYGFDPDSYSGFNANNSKRLQGDYDVFGDGRVVIKSTPGHTPGHQLLYLDLPQSGRIILSGDLYHFTSNREQRRVPAFNFDKQQTLHSMEQIEQLVQSSGAQLWIQHDKEQNADIKHAPEFYR
;
A
#
# COMPACT_ATOMS: atom_id res chain seq x y z
N ALA A 1 -15.02 -6.31 3.93
CA ALA A 1 -13.84 -7.20 3.89
C ALA A 1 -13.57 -7.65 5.33
N ALA A 2 -12.41 -7.38 5.93
CA ALA A 2 -12.02 -7.90 7.25
C ALA A 2 -13.05 -7.64 8.37
N PHE A 3 -13.46 -6.40 8.62
CA PHE A 3 -14.41 -6.08 9.71
C PHE A 3 -15.90 -6.17 9.30
N GLY A 4 -16.22 -6.86 8.21
CA GLY A 4 -17.60 -7.00 7.72
C GLY A 4 -18.17 -8.40 8.00
N ASP A 5 -19.49 -8.53 7.91
CA ASP A 5 -20.21 -9.78 8.21
C ASP A 5 -19.74 -10.99 7.38
N ASN A 6 -19.12 -10.76 6.22
CA ASN A 6 -18.63 -11.78 5.30
C ASN A 6 -17.09 -11.92 5.27
N ALA A 7 -16.40 -11.55 6.35
CA ALA A 7 -14.92 -11.54 6.43
C ALA A 7 -14.26 -12.83 5.89
N HIS A 8 -14.78 -14.00 6.28
CA HIS A 8 -14.27 -15.30 5.89
C HIS A 8 -14.32 -15.56 4.38
N GLN A 9 -15.30 -14.99 3.66
CA GLN A 9 -15.38 -15.13 2.20
C GLN A 9 -14.20 -14.48 1.48
N TYR A 10 -13.52 -13.55 2.15
CA TYR A 10 -12.36 -12.83 1.62
C TYR A 10 -11.05 -13.31 2.28
N GLY A 11 -11.06 -14.46 2.96
CA GLY A 11 -9.87 -15.06 3.59
C GLY A 11 -9.46 -14.41 4.91
N PHE A 12 -10.29 -13.56 5.51
CA PHE A 12 -10.02 -13.00 6.83
C PHE A 12 -10.58 -13.90 7.93
N ASP A 13 -9.80 -14.05 9.01
CA ASP A 13 -10.22 -14.71 10.24
C ASP A 13 -10.47 -13.66 11.35
N PRO A 14 -11.74 -13.35 11.70
CA PRO A 14 -12.09 -12.40 12.75
C PRO A 14 -11.43 -12.63 14.10
N ASP A 15 -11.19 -13.89 14.46
CA ASP A 15 -10.60 -14.22 15.75
C ASP A 15 -9.15 -13.71 15.83
N SER A 16 -8.44 -13.66 14.70
CA SER A 16 -7.05 -13.16 14.60
C SER A 16 -6.89 -11.66 14.90
N TYR A 17 -7.98 -10.88 14.87
CA TYR A 17 -7.99 -9.45 15.22
C TYR A 17 -9.08 -9.10 16.24
N SER A 18 -9.49 -10.06 17.06
CA SER A 18 -10.49 -9.88 18.15
C SER A 18 -10.07 -8.84 19.20
N GLY A 19 -8.77 -8.60 19.37
CA GLY A 19 -8.24 -7.55 20.25
C GLY A 19 -8.30 -6.12 19.69
N PHE A 20 -8.72 -5.94 18.43
CA PHE A 20 -8.81 -4.63 17.81
C PHE A 20 -9.90 -3.77 18.48
N ASN A 21 -9.51 -2.63 19.05
CA ASN A 21 -10.45 -1.67 19.63
C ASN A 21 -10.87 -0.61 18.61
N ALA A 22 -12.04 -0.80 17.99
CA ALA A 22 -12.59 0.14 17.02
C ALA A 22 -12.80 1.56 17.56
N ASN A 23 -13.00 1.75 18.87
CA ASN A 23 -13.18 3.07 19.48
C ASN A 23 -11.88 3.89 19.48
N ASN A 24 -10.71 3.23 19.39
CA ASN A 24 -9.41 3.88 19.27
C ASN A 24 -8.87 3.80 17.83
N SER A 25 -9.77 3.84 16.85
CA SER A 25 -9.40 3.77 15.44
C SER A 25 -9.92 4.98 14.67
N LYS A 26 -9.20 5.36 13.62
CA LYS A 26 -9.65 6.37 12.67
C LYS A 26 -10.02 5.69 11.36
N ARG A 27 -11.30 5.74 10.99
CA ARG A 27 -11.72 5.36 9.64
C ARG A 27 -11.27 6.40 8.65
N LEU A 28 -10.64 5.96 7.57
CA LEU A 28 -10.16 6.80 6.49
C LEU A 28 -11.06 6.62 5.26
N GLN A 29 -11.28 7.72 4.54
CA GLN A 29 -11.94 7.72 3.24
C GLN A 29 -11.11 8.58 2.29
N GLY A 30 -10.58 7.97 1.23
CA GLY A 30 -9.62 8.63 0.35
C GLY A 30 -8.25 8.78 0.99
N ASP A 31 -7.48 9.76 0.52
CA ASP A 31 -6.14 10.02 1.00
C ASP A 31 -6.16 10.66 2.39
N TYR A 32 -5.12 10.40 3.18
CA TYR A 32 -4.98 10.94 4.52
C TYR A 32 -3.54 11.35 4.79
N ASP A 33 -3.34 12.65 5.02
CA ASP A 33 -2.09 13.20 5.53
C ASP A 33 -2.04 13.04 7.05
N VAL A 34 -1.06 12.28 7.54
CA VAL A 34 -0.96 11.87 8.94
C VAL A 34 -0.61 13.05 9.85
N PHE A 35 0.25 13.97 9.37
CA PHE A 35 0.76 15.09 10.15
C PHE A 35 0.29 16.45 9.62
N GLY A 36 -0.32 16.50 8.43
CA GLY A 36 -0.78 17.74 7.79
C GLY A 36 0.34 18.52 7.10
N ASP A 37 1.53 17.94 6.95
CA ASP A 37 2.70 18.55 6.33
C ASP A 37 3.06 17.95 4.95
N GLY A 38 2.24 17.01 4.47
CA GLY A 38 2.39 16.32 3.19
C GLY A 38 3.48 15.25 3.17
N ARG A 39 4.17 14.97 4.29
CA ARG A 39 5.33 14.07 4.30
C ARG A 39 4.99 12.62 4.57
N VAL A 40 3.89 12.34 5.25
CA VAL A 40 3.41 10.98 5.50
C VAL A 40 1.96 10.91 5.08
N VAL A 41 1.73 10.38 3.88
CA VAL A 41 0.41 10.37 3.25
C VAL A 41 0.00 8.95 2.95
N ILE A 42 -1.09 8.51 3.57
CA ILE A 42 -1.79 7.28 3.19
C ILE A 42 -2.57 7.61 1.92
N LYS A 43 -2.30 6.90 0.83
CA LYS A 43 -3.00 7.08 -0.45
C LYS A 43 -4.01 5.96 -0.64
N SER A 44 -5.24 6.31 -0.99
CA SER A 44 -6.28 5.33 -1.31
C SER A 44 -6.06 4.76 -2.70
N THR A 45 -5.80 3.45 -2.80
CA THR A 45 -5.51 2.74 -4.05
C THR A 45 -6.31 1.44 -4.14
N PRO A 46 -7.65 1.53 -4.18
CA PRO A 46 -8.53 0.36 -4.12
C PRO A 46 -8.36 -0.53 -5.37
N GLY A 47 -8.75 -1.79 -5.23
CA GLY A 47 -8.73 -2.77 -6.32
C GLY A 47 -8.18 -4.11 -5.87
N HIS A 48 -6.98 -4.15 -5.29
CA HIS A 48 -6.47 -5.39 -4.68
C HIS A 48 -7.40 -5.86 -3.56
N THR A 49 -7.78 -4.93 -2.68
CA THR A 49 -8.94 -5.06 -1.80
C THR A 49 -9.85 -3.84 -1.96
N PRO A 50 -11.11 -3.87 -1.49
CA PRO A 50 -12.00 -2.72 -1.54
C PRO A 50 -11.47 -1.46 -0.84
N GLY A 51 -10.57 -1.64 0.14
CA GLY A 51 -9.98 -0.56 0.93
C GLY A 51 -8.46 -0.57 0.88
N HIS A 52 -7.86 -1.07 -0.20
CA HIS A 52 -6.41 -1.08 -0.34
C HIS A 52 -5.84 0.35 -0.30
N GLN A 53 -4.73 0.50 0.40
CA GLN A 53 -4.05 1.76 0.63
C GLN A 53 -2.54 1.54 0.49
N LEU A 54 -1.83 2.59 0.14
CA LEU A 54 -0.39 2.62 0.13
C LEU A 54 0.15 3.76 0.99
N LEU A 55 1.46 3.77 1.25
CA LEU A 55 2.09 4.84 2.02
C LEU A 55 3.09 5.62 1.17
N TYR A 56 2.89 6.94 1.07
CA TYR A 56 3.87 7.88 0.54
C TYR A 56 4.62 8.54 1.71
N LEU A 57 5.94 8.60 1.57
CA LEU A 57 6.87 9.17 2.53
C LEU A 57 7.75 10.22 1.83
N ASP A 58 7.91 11.41 2.41
CA ASP A 58 8.92 12.40 2.01
C ASP A 58 9.90 12.59 3.19
N LEU A 59 11.03 11.90 3.10
CA LEU A 59 12.02 11.84 4.16
C LEU A 59 13.19 12.80 3.85
N PRO A 60 13.55 13.72 4.76
CA PRO A 60 14.57 14.74 4.51
C PRO A 60 15.92 14.26 3.97
N GLN A 61 16.39 13.06 4.33
CA GLN A 61 17.71 12.55 3.92
C GLN A 61 17.64 11.45 2.86
N SER A 62 16.59 10.65 2.89
CA SER A 62 16.40 9.46 2.05
C SER A 62 15.57 9.76 0.81
N GLY A 63 14.96 10.95 0.75
CA GLY A 63 14.06 11.34 -0.31
C GLY A 63 12.69 10.69 -0.19
N ARG A 64 12.00 10.63 -1.32
CA ARG A 64 10.61 10.17 -1.37
C ARG A 64 10.54 8.68 -1.62
N ILE A 65 9.71 8.00 -0.85
CA ILE A 65 9.52 6.55 -0.90
C ILE A 65 8.03 6.26 -0.91
N ILE A 66 7.58 5.38 -1.81
CA ILE A 66 6.25 4.82 -1.82
C ILE A 66 6.34 3.34 -1.44
N LEU A 67 5.62 2.93 -0.41
CA LEU A 67 5.44 1.53 -0.06
C LEU A 67 4.16 1.05 -0.75
N SER A 68 4.27 0.14 -1.73
CA SER A 68 3.15 -0.19 -2.63
C SER A 68 1.96 -0.89 -1.97
N GLY A 69 2.14 -1.47 -0.78
CA GLY A 69 1.23 -2.51 -0.31
C GLY A 69 1.23 -3.69 -1.29
N ASP A 70 0.05 -4.25 -1.51
CA ASP A 70 -0.20 -5.38 -2.39
C ASP A 70 -0.65 -4.94 -3.80
N LEU A 71 -0.52 -3.64 -4.13
CA LEU A 71 -0.83 -3.14 -5.48
C LEU A 71 -0.01 -3.89 -6.56
N TYR A 72 1.25 -4.18 -6.22
CA TYR A 72 2.16 -5.06 -6.95
C TYR A 72 2.71 -6.09 -5.97
N HIS A 73 2.83 -7.35 -6.36
CA HIS A 73 3.57 -8.33 -5.54
C HIS A 73 5.05 -8.42 -5.98
N PHE A 74 5.32 -8.24 -7.27
CA PHE A 74 6.67 -8.34 -7.83
C PHE A 74 6.94 -7.24 -8.84
N THR A 75 8.21 -6.96 -9.09
CA THR A 75 8.69 -6.03 -10.14
C THR A 75 8.12 -6.41 -11.50
N SER A 76 8.05 -7.71 -11.81
CA SER A 76 7.40 -8.20 -13.04
C SER A 76 5.91 -7.85 -13.14
N ASN A 77 5.20 -7.69 -12.01
CA ASN A 77 3.82 -7.21 -12.03
C ASN A 77 3.75 -5.77 -12.51
N ARG A 78 4.64 -4.92 -11.99
CA ARG A 78 4.71 -3.51 -12.38
C ARG A 78 5.11 -3.36 -13.84
N GLU A 79 6.23 -3.96 -14.24
CA GLU A 79 6.78 -3.83 -15.60
C GLU A 79 5.81 -4.31 -16.68
N GLN A 80 5.06 -5.39 -16.39
CA GLN A 80 4.15 -6.02 -17.35
C GLN A 80 2.69 -5.66 -17.09
N ARG A 81 2.42 -4.73 -16.17
CA ARG A 81 1.06 -4.30 -15.75
C ARG A 81 0.15 -5.47 -15.40
N ARG A 82 0.68 -6.48 -14.71
CA ARG A 82 -0.05 -7.67 -14.28
C ARG A 82 -0.68 -7.42 -12.91
N VAL A 83 -2.00 -7.52 -12.87
CA VAL A 83 -2.76 -7.49 -11.61
C VAL A 83 -2.51 -8.77 -10.82
N PRO A 84 -2.27 -8.70 -9.49
CA PRO A 84 -2.17 -9.89 -8.64
C PRO A 84 -3.38 -10.83 -8.82
N ALA A 85 -3.16 -12.14 -8.73
CA ALA A 85 -4.25 -13.11 -8.96
C ALA A 85 -5.33 -13.07 -7.86
N PHE A 86 -4.91 -12.88 -6.60
CA PHE A 86 -5.80 -12.57 -5.50
C PHE A 86 -6.15 -11.08 -5.57
N ASN A 87 -7.37 -10.76 -6.02
CA ASN A 87 -7.76 -9.38 -6.31
C ASN A 87 -9.28 -9.20 -6.26
N PHE A 88 -9.73 -8.08 -5.72
CA PHE A 88 -11.16 -7.75 -5.62
C PHE A 88 -11.72 -7.17 -6.93
N ASP A 89 -11.01 -6.22 -7.55
CA ASP A 89 -11.41 -5.58 -8.81
C ASP A 89 -10.19 -5.25 -9.68
N LYS A 90 -10.09 -5.95 -10.82
CA LYS A 90 -8.99 -5.80 -11.77
C LYS A 90 -8.94 -4.42 -12.41
N GLN A 91 -10.07 -3.84 -12.78
CA GLN A 91 -10.10 -2.53 -13.46
C GLN A 91 -9.74 -1.42 -12.49
N GLN A 92 -10.26 -1.49 -11.26
CA GLN A 92 -9.90 -0.56 -10.21
C GLN A 92 -8.42 -0.66 -9.85
N THR A 93 -7.87 -1.87 -9.82
CA THR A 93 -6.42 -2.08 -9.62
C THR A 93 -5.60 -1.44 -10.73
N LEU A 94 -5.98 -1.63 -12.01
CA LEU A 94 -5.27 -1.02 -13.14
C LEU A 94 -5.33 0.51 -13.09
N HIS A 95 -6.45 1.08 -12.65
CA HIS A 95 -6.57 2.52 -12.42
C HIS A 95 -5.65 3.00 -11.28
N SER A 96 -5.64 2.30 -10.15
CA SER A 96 -4.73 2.57 -9.03
C SER A 96 -3.27 2.47 -9.46
N MET A 97 -2.90 1.47 -10.27
CA MET A 97 -1.55 1.35 -10.85
C MET A 97 -1.18 2.59 -11.67
N GLU A 98 -2.08 3.06 -12.55
CA GLU A 98 -1.83 4.26 -13.35
C GLU A 98 -1.61 5.51 -12.49
N GLN A 99 -2.45 5.72 -11.47
CA GLN A 99 -2.31 6.84 -10.54
C GLN A 99 -0.95 6.82 -9.83
N ILE A 100 -0.47 5.63 -9.45
CA ILE A 100 0.81 5.49 -8.75
C ILE A 100 2.01 5.64 -9.68
N GLU A 101 1.94 5.17 -10.92
CA GLU A 101 3.00 5.45 -11.90
C GLU A 101 3.12 6.95 -12.18
N GLN A 102 1.99 7.67 -12.30
CA GLN A 102 2.01 9.13 -12.43
C GLN A 102 2.62 9.82 -11.19
N LEU A 103 2.31 9.33 -9.99
CA LEU A 103 2.89 9.86 -8.75
C LEU A 103 4.39 9.59 -8.67
N VAL A 104 4.84 8.37 -9.00
CA VAL A 104 6.27 8.03 -9.06
C VAL A 104 7.00 8.93 -10.04
N GLN A 105 6.45 9.12 -11.24
CA GLN A 105 7.06 9.98 -12.26
C GLN A 105 7.13 11.45 -11.85
N SER A 106 6.05 12.00 -11.28
CA SER A 106 5.98 13.42 -10.91
C SER A 106 6.77 13.77 -9.65
N SER A 107 6.84 12.85 -8.68
CA SER A 107 7.53 13.07 -7.40
C SER A 107 9.00 12.64 -7.43
N GLY A 108 9.38 11.77 -8.36
CA GLY A 108 10.69 11.09 -8.35
C GLY A 108 10.85 10.10 -7.21
N ALA A 109 9.75 9.66 -6.59
CA ALA A 109 9.79 8.73 -5.47
C ALA A 109 10.30 7.35 -5.90
N GLN A 110 11.08 6.72 -5.02
CA GLN A 110 11.36 5.30 -5.13
C GLN A 110 10.09 4.51 -4.81
N LEU A 111 9.78 3.49 -5.61
CA LEU A 111 8.66 2.58 -5.34
C LEU A 111 9.20 1.27 -4.78
N TRP A 112 8.80 0.92 -3.56
CA TRP A 112 9.11 -0.35 -2.91
C TRP A 112 7.92 -1.30 -2.98
N ILE A 113 8.16 -2.48 -3.54
CA ILE A 113 7.20 -3.56 -3.72
C ILE A 113 7.38 -4.55 -2.57
N GLN A 114 6.34 -4.71 -1.75
CA GLN A 114 6.50 -5.34 -0.42
C GLN A 114 6.69 -6.87 -0.44
N HIS A 115 6.38 -7.54 -1.56
CA HIS A 115 6.58 -8.98 -1.74
C HIS A 115 7.72 -9.32 -2.72
N ASP A 116 8.50 -8.32 -3.16
CA ASP A 116 9.61 -8.52 -4.09
C ASP A 116 10.90 -8.85 -3.34
N LYS A 117 11.34 -10.11 -3.42
CA LYS A 117 12.48 -10.62 -2.66
C LYS A 117 13.79 -9.99 -3.15
N GLU A 118 13.93 -9.85 -4.46
CA GLU A 118 15.11 -9.29 -5.11
C GLU A 118 15.32 -7.84 -4.68
N GLN A 119 14.28 -7.01 -4.78
CA GLN A 119 14.32 -5.62 -4.31
C GLN A 119 14.51 -5.54 -2.79
N ASN A 120 13.85 -6.41 -2.03
CA ASN A 120 14.00 -6.44 -0.57
C ASN A 120 15.45 -6.70 -0.11
N ALA A 121 16.25 -7.42 -0.90
CA ALA A 121 17.65 -7.67 -0.60
C ALA A 121 18.51 -6.39 -0.65
N ASP A 122 18.07 -5.36 -1.38
CA ASP A 122 18.81 -4.10 -1.59
C ASP A 122 18.36 -2.95 -0.68
N ILE A 123 17.33 -3.16 0.16
CA ILE A 123 16.88 -2.14 1.13
C ILE A 123 17.48 -2.38 2.51
N LYS A 124 17.65 -1.30 3.28
CA LYS A 124 18.15 -1.36 4.66
C LYS A 124 17.11 -2.03 5.55
N HIS A 125 17.54 -3.02 6.33
CA HIS A 125 16.71 -3.68 7.34
C HIS A 125 17.07 -3.19 8.74
N ALA A 126 16.14 -3.33 9.67
CA ALA A 126 16.42 -3.04 11.07
C ALA A 126 17.67 -3.81 11.55
N PRO A 127 18.58 -3.17 12.31
CA PRO A 127 18.41 -1.90 13.01
C PRO A 127 18.76 -0.64 12.18
N GLU A 128 19.11 -0.77 10.90
CA GLU A 128 19.26 0.39 10.01
C GLU A 128 17.93 1.08 9.72
N PHE A 129 17.97 2.31 9.24
CA PHE A 129 16.78 3.13 9.00
C PHE A 129 16.98 4.12 7.84
N TYR A 130 15.85 4.73 7.47
CA TYR A 130 15.74 5.85 6.53
C TYR A 130 15.32 7.11 7.31
N ARG A 131 15.91 8.25 6.96
CA ARG A 131 15.68 9.59 7.58
C ARG A 131 15.32 10.63 6.55
#